data_AF-A0A096AGI5-F1
#
_entry.id   AF-A0A096AGI5-F1
#
_cell.length_a   1.000
_cell.length_b   1.000
_cell.length_c   1.000
_cell.angle_alpha   90.00
_cell.angle_beta   90.00
_cell.angle_gamma   90.00
#
_symmetry.space_group_name_H-M   'P 1'
#
loop_
_entity.id
_entity.type
_entity.pdbx_description
1 polymer ?
#
loop_
_entity_poly.entity_id
_entity_poly.type
_entity_poly.pdbx_seq_one_letter_code
_entity_poly.pdbx_strand_id
1 'polypeptide(L)'
;MYLHKKIILSLVVLLSWSCNPTKAQTNPLRDSLLIATHTLEQHTDSVDLRLKRASWYLLLEKWNSAKDDYDLILAHYPNNVAALFFRAYANERLGRYGFARQDYNNLLRLVPGHFEAQLGLILLNQKDKHYTEAMDGINGLIEQYPTSAVAYAARAGMEEERGLLILAEYDYTQAIMRDPNNTDYIIQRIEVYRKQKKYEQAKRDAALLRKMGIAYRVEN
;
A
#
# COMPACT_ATOMS: atom_id res chain seq x y z
N MET A 1 -0.50 1.32 37.63
CA MET A 1 0.36 1.25 38.83
C MET A 1 -0.44 0.53 39.93
N TYR A 2 -0.23 -0.79 40.12
CA TYR A 2 -0.67 -1.66 41.25
C TYR A 2 -0.19 -3.08 40.88
N LEU A 3 1.07 -3.44 41.12
CA LEU A 3 1.68 -4.05 42.32
C LEU A 3 1.34 -5.54 42.52
N HIS A 4 2.31 -6.35 42.11
CA HIS A 4 2.81 -7.63 42.63
C HIS A 4 1.99 -8.44 43.66
N LYS A 5 1.86 -9.75 43.38
CA LYS A 5 2.04 -10.81 44.40
C LYS A 5 2.72 -12.04 43.78
N LYS A 6 3.95 -12.32 44.21
CA LYS A 6 4.62 -13.62 44.10
C LYS A 6 4.34 -14.40 45.39
N ILE A 7 4.01 -15.68 45.29
CA ILE A 7 4.09 -16.67 46.37
C ILE A 7 4.90 -17.86 45.84
N ILE A 8 5.90 -18.24 46.62
CA ILE A 8 6.84 -19.39 46.51
C ILE A 8 6.16 -20.54 47.31
N LEU A 9 6.14 -21.84 47.01
CA LEU A 9 7.22 -22.84 46.87
C LEU A 9 6.52 -24.23 46.73
N SER A 10 6.99 -25.13 45.87
CA SER A 10 7.24 -26.56 46.20
C SER A 10 7.67 -27.38 44.97
N LEU A 11 8.51 -28.36 45.26
CA LEU A 11 9.42 -29.09 44.38
C LEU A 11 8.82 -30.44 43.94
N VAL A 12 9.50 -31.06 42.95
CA VAL A 12 9.49 -32.49 42.54
C VAL A 12 8.40 -32.93 41.54
N VAL A 13 8.80 -33.24 40.30
CA VAL A 13 9.01 -34.61 39.76
C VAL A 13 9.38 -34.49 38.28
N LEU A 14 10.55 -35.07 37.94
CA LEU A 14 11.02 -35.33 36.59
C LEU A 14 10.01 -36.18 35.81
N LEU A 15 9.57 -35.71 34.65
CA LEU A 15 9.11 -36.56 33.54
C LEU A 15 9.45 -35.82 32.25
N SER A 16 10.43 -36.37 31.53
CA SER A 16 10.72 -36.22 30.11
C SER A 16 10.20 -34.94 29.44
N TRP A 17 11.12 -34.02 29.15
CA TRP A 17 10.95 -33.07 28.05
C TRP A 17 10.69 -33.85 26.76
N SER A 18 9.42 -34.06 26.43
CA SER A 18 9.01 -34.04 25.05
C SER A 18 9.28 -32.62 24.57
N CYS A 19 10.44 -32.44 23.96
CA CYS A 19 10.69 -31.34 23.05
C CYS A 19 9.64 -31.52 21.93
N ASN A 20 8.46 -30.93 22.12
CA ASN A 20 7.60 -30.60 21.00
C ASN A 20 8.37 -29.51 20.24
N PRO A 21 8.94 -29.78 19.05
CA PRO A 21 9.26 -28.66 18.18
C PRO A 21 7.91 -28.00 17.94
N THR A 22 7.79 -26.78 18.45
CA THR A 22 6.75 -25.86 18.03
C THR A 22 6.64 -25.99 16.52
N LYS A 23 5.43 -26.31 16.00
CA LYS A 23 5.12 -26.01 14.61
C LYS A 23 5.40 -24.52 14.47
N ALA A 24 6.59 -24.18 14.00
CA ALA A 24 6.95 -22.83 13.64
C ALA A 24 5.84 -22.40 12.70
N GLN A 25 5.08 -21.39 13.12
CA GLN A 25 4.00 -20.85 12.34
C GLN A 25 4.68 -20.15 11.17
N THR A 26 4.94 -20.93 10.12
CA THR A 26 5.68 -20.47 8.95
C THR A 26 4.86 -19.38 8.31
N ASN A 27 5.47 -18.22 8.14
CA ASN A 27 4.88 -17.15 7.37
C ASN A 27 5.19 -17.49 5.90
N PRO A 28 4.21 -17.79 5.04
CA PRO A 28 4.46 -18.21 3.66
C PRO A 28 5.33 -17.23 2.87
N LEU A 29 5.28 -15.93 3.21
CA LEU A 29 6.12 -14.89 2.63
C LEU A 29 7.58 -15.01 3.06
N ARG A 30 7.83 -15.39 4.33
CA ARG A 30 9.19 -15.61 4.84
C ARG A 30 9.82 -16.86 4.24
N ASP A 31 9.04 -17.92 4.08
CA ASP A 31 9.50 -19.14 3.42
C ASP A 31 9.81 -18.88 1.94
N SER A 32 8.93 -18.15 1.24
CA SER A 32 9.15 -17.74 -0.15
C SER A 32 10.39 -16.86 -0.31
N LEU A 33 10.63 -15.94 0.63
CA LEU A 33 11.82 -15.12 0.67
C LEU A 33 13.09 -15.97 0.90
N LEU A 34 13.04 -16.93 1.81
CA LEU A 34 14.15 -17.83 2.11
C LEU A 34 14.55 -18.65 0.88
N ILE A 35 13.56 -19.25 0.21
CA ILE A 35 13.77 -20.01 -1.02
C ILE A 35 14.41 -19.11 -2.09
N ALA A 36 13.82 -17.94 -2.36
CA ALA A 36 14.36 -17.01 -3.36
C ALA A 36 15.81 -16.58 -3.04
N THR A 37 16.14 -16.40 -1.76
CA THR A 37 17.49 -16.02 -1.31
C THR A 37 18.48 -17.16 -1.58
N HIS A 38 18.16 -18.37 -1.17
CA HIS A 38 19.02 -19.54 -1.38
C HIS A 38 19.20 -19.85 -2.87
N THR A 39 18.16 -19.75 -3.69
CA THR A 39 18.29 -19.95 -5.14
C THR A 39 19.18 -18.88 -5.79
N LEU A 40 19.15 -17.64 -5.30
CA LEU A 40 20.00 -16.58 -5.83
C LEU A 40 21.49 -16.77 -5.48
N GLU A 41 21.82 -17.47 -4.39
CA GLU A 41 23.22 -17.83 -4.07
C GLU A 41 23.84 -18.72 -5.16
N GLN A 42 23.02 -19.54 -5.83
CA GLN A 42 23.46 -20.40 -6.93
C GLN A 42 23.37 -19.71 -8.30
N HIS A 43 22.60 -18.63 -8.41
CA HIS A 43 22.30 -17.92 -9.65
C HIS A 43 22.33 -16.40 -9.43
N THR A 44 23.50 -15.86 -9.09
CA THR A 44 23.69 -14.47 -8.63
C THR A 44 23.25 -13.39 -9.63
N ASP A 45 23.26 -13.74 -10.92
CA ASP A 45 23.04 -12.82 -12.03
C ASP A 45 21.59 -12.84 -12.54
N SER A 46 20.73 -13.67 -11.93
CA SER A 46 19.35 -13.79 -12.36
C SER A 46 18.51 -12.58 -11.95
N VAL A 47 18.15 -11.76 -12.94
CA VAL A 47 17.23 -10.62 -12.77
C VAL A 47 15.88 -11.07 -12.24
N ASP A 48 15.32 -12.16 -12.76
CA ASP A 48 14.00 -12.66 -12.37
C ASP A 48 13.96 -13.09 -10.90
N LEU A 49 15.02 -13.77 -10.42
CA LEU A 49 15.12 -14.16 -9.02
C LEU A 49 15.28 -12.94 -8.11
N ARG A 50 16.05 -11.92 -8.52
CA ARG A 50 16.13 -10.65 -7.79
C ARG A 50 14.79 -9.91 -7.76
N LEU A 51 14.08 -9.83 -8.88
CA LEU A 51 12.75 -9.20 -8.93
C LEU A 51 11.78 -9.88 -7.97
N LYS A 52 11.77 -11.21 -7.94
CA LYS A 52 10.97 -11.99 -6.99
C LYS A 52 11.38 -11.70 -5.55
N ARG A 53 12.67 -11.74 -5.23
CA ARG A 53 13.16 -11.45 -3.87
C ARG A 53 12.80 -10.03 -3.42
N ALA A 54 13.00 -9.05 -4.29
CA ALA A 54 12.62 -7.66 -4.05
C ALA A 54 11.11 -7.51 -3.81
N SER A 55 10.26 -8.21 -4.57
CA SER A 55 8.81 -8.18 -4.35
C SER A 55 8.42 -8.76 -2.98
N TRP A 56 9.09 -9.81 -2.52
CA TRP A 56 8.86 -10.33 -1.16
C TRP A 56 9.32 -9.34 -0.10
N TYR A 57 10.44 -8.64 -0.33
CA TYR A 57 10.87 -7.57 0.56
C TYR A 57 9.85 -6.42 0.62
N LEU A 58 9.22 -6.04 -0.50
CA LEU A 58 8.14 -5.05 -0.49
C LEU A 58 6.93 -5.52 0.33
N LEU A 59 6.49 -6.76 0.13
CA LEU A 59 5.36 -7.34 0.88
C LEU A 59 5.64 -7.48 2.38
N LEU A 60 6.91 -7.65 2.75
CA LEU A 60 7.37 -7.69 4.14
C LEU A 60 7.76 -6.32 4.70
N GLU A 61 7.50 -5.24 3.95
CA GLU A 61 7.84 -3.86 4.29
C GLU A 61 9.33 -3.61 4.56
N LYS A 62 10.20 -4.46 4.00
CA LYS A 62 11.66 -4.33 4.06
C LYS A 62 12.15 -3.43 2.93
N TRP A 63 11.78 -2.15 3.00
CA TRP A 63 11.99 -1.17 1.93
C TRP A 63 13.46 -1.02 1.50
N ASN A 64 14.39 -0.99 2.47
CA ASN A 64 15.82 -0.90 2.16
C ASN A 64 16.32 -2.09 1.34
N SER A 65 15.96 -3.31 1.75
CA SER A 65 16.35 -4.55 1.07
C SER A 65 15.73 -4.66 -0.32
N ALA A 66 14.45 -4.27 -0.47
CA ALA A 66 13.80 -4.20 -1.78
C ALA A 66 14.54 -3.22 -2.70
N LYS A 67 14.83 -2.01 -2.21
CA LYS A 67 15.57 -0.98 -2.93
C LYS A 67 16.96 -1.47 -3.35
N ASP A 68 17.71 -2.14 -2.47
CA ASP A 68 19.04 -2.67 -2.80
C ASP A 68 18.99 -3.68 -3.96
N ASP A 69 17.98 -4.57 -3.98
CA ASP A 69 17.80 -5.50 -5.09
C ASP A 69 17.44 -4.79 -6.39
N TYR A 70 16.58 -3.77 -6.35
CA TYR A 70 16.26 -2.99 -7.54
C TYR A 70 17.43 -2.13 -8.02
N ASP A 71 18.25 -1.60 -7.12
CA ASP A 71 19.49 -0.88 -7.48
C ASP A 71 20.41 -1.78 -8.29
N LEU A 72 20.59 -3.03 -7.86
CA LEU A 72 21.41 -4.02 -8.57
C LEU A 72 20.83 -4.37 -9.94
N ILE A 73 19.50 -4.50 -10.06
CA ILE A 73 18.86 -4.71 -11.37
C ILE A 73 19.10 -3.52 -12.29
N LEU A 74 18.89 -2.30 -11.80
CA LEU A 74 18.98 -1.08 -12.60
C LEU A 74 20.42 -0.70 -12.96
N ALA A 75 21.42 -1.20 -12.22
CA ALA A 75 22.83 -1.06 -12.59
C ALA A 75 23.16 -1.76 -13.91
N HIS A 76 22.50 -2.88 -14.20
CA HIS A 76 22.71 -3.67 -15.43
C HIS A 76 21.62 -3.43 -16.49
N TYR A 77 20.39 -3.17 -16.05
CA TYR A 77 19.22 -2.99 -16.88
C TYR A 77 18.52 -1.67 -16.54
N PRO A 78 19.10 -0.51 -16.90
CA PRO A 78 18.64 0.81 -16.45
C PRO A 78 17.22 1.16 -16.90
N ASN A 79 16.72 0.51 -17.96
CA ASN A 79 15.38 0.72 -18.51
C ASN A 79 14.37 -0.36 -18.05
N ASN A 80 14.70 -1.16 -17.04
CA ASN A 80 13.76 -2.16 -16.52
C ASN A 80 12.57 -1.47 -15.83
N VAL A 81 11.41 -1.50 -16.50
CA VAL A 81 10.18 -0.81 -16.08
C VAL A 81 9.72 -1.24 -14.69
N ALA A 82 9.72 -2.55 -14.41
CA ALA A 82 9.31 -3.07 -13.11
C ALA A 82 10.25 -2.61 -11.98
N ALA A 83 11.56 -2.66 -12.21
CA ALA A 83 12.54 -2.21 -11.23
C ALA A 83 12.46 -0.70 -10.99
N LEU A 84 12.26 0.12 -12.02
CA LEU A 84 12.01 1.56 -11.87
C LEU A 84 10.76 1.82 -11.02
N PHE A 85 9.64 1.19 -11.36
CA PHE A 85 8.37 1.37 -10.66
C PHE A 85 8.48 1.01 -9.16
N PHE A 86 8.99 -0.18 -8.88
CA PHE A 86 9.04 -0.69 -7.52
C PHE A 86 10.15 -0.09 -6.68
N ARG A 87 11.27 0.36 -7.29
CA ARG A 87 12.26 1.17 -6.59
C ARG A 87 11.71 2.55 -6.25
N ALA A 88 10.91 3.15 -7.14
CA ALA A 88 10.23 4.41 -6.86
C ALA A 88 9.33 4.27 -5.63
N TYR A 89 8.50 3.21 -5.60
CA TYR A 89 7.65 2.89 -4.46
C TYR A 89 8.45 2.64 -3.17
N ALA A 90 9.55 1.88 -3.21
CA ALA A 90 10.41 1.67 -2.04
C ALA A 90 11.04 2.97 -1.54
N ASN A 91 11.52 3.84 -2.45
CA ASN A 91 12.07 5.15 -2.11
C ASN A 91 11.00 6.07 -1.50
N GLU A 92 9.76 6.04 -1.99
CA GLU A 92 8.64 6.77 -1.40
C GLU A 92 8.41 6.33 0.05
N ARG A 93 8.35 5.01 0.32
CA ARG A 93 8.18 4.46 1.68
C ARG A 93 9.35 4.81 2.61
N LEU A 94 10.53 5.08 2.06
CA LEU A 94 11.72 5.53 2.79
C LEU A 94 11.79 7.06 2.97
N GLY A 95 10.84 7.84 2.45
CA GLY A 95 10.88 9.30 2.47
C GLY A 95 11.88 9.92 1.47
N ARG A 96 12.42 9.11 0.55
CA ARG A 96 13.40 9.51 -0.47
C ARG A 96 12.70 10.04 -1.71
N TYR A 97 11.89 11.09 -1.55
CA TYR A 97 10.96 11.55 -2.59
C TYR A 97 11.64 11.99 -3.90
N GLY A 98 12.80 12.64 -3.84
CA GLY A 98 13.56 13.01 -5.05
C GLY A 98 13.98 11.81 -5.90
N PHE A 99 14.41 10.72 -5.27
CA PHE A 99 14.78 9.48 -5.97
C PHE A 99 13.54 8.77 -6.52
N ALA A 100 12.45 8.70 -5.75
CA ALA A 100 11.19 8.13 -6.21
C ALA A 100 10.66 8.85 -7.46
N ARG A 101 10.68 10.18 -7.43
CA ARG A 101 10.27 11.04 -8.55
C ARG A 101 11.12 10.79 -9.80
N GLN A 102 12.43 10.67 -9.63
CA GLN A 102 13.33 10.38 -10.75
C GLN A 102 12.99 9.04 -11.41
N ASP A 103 12.73 8.01 -10.61
CA ASP A 103 12.38 6.68 -11.11
C ASP A 103 11.02 6.65 -11.83
N TYR A 104 9.99 7.29 -11.27
CA TYR A 104 8.70 7.43 -11.95
C TYR A 104 8.84 8.20 -13.26
N ASN A 105 9.58 9.30 -13.29
CA ASN A 105 9.81 10.07 -14.52
C ASN A 105 10.58 9.28 -15.57
N ASN A 106 11.60 8.52 -15.17
CA ASN A 106 12.34 7.66 -16.09
C ASN A 106 11.42 6.58 -16.67
N LEU A 107 10.57 5.96 -15.85
CA LEU A 107 9.58 5.02 -16.33
C LEU A 107 8.61 5.68 -17.31
N LEU A 108 8.06 6.85 -16.98
CA LEU A 108 7.11 7.56 -17.84
C LEU A 108 7.72 8.07 -19.14
N ARG A 109 9.04 8.26 -19.22
CA ARG A 109 9.73 8.49 -20.50
C ARG A 109 9.74 7.25 -21.38
N LEU A 110 9.83 6.06 -20.79
CA LEU A 110 9.81 4.78 -21.50
C LEU A 110 8.38 4.37 -21.87
N VAL A 111 7.43 4.58 -20.97
CA VAL A 111 6.02 4.21 -21.11
C VAL A 111 5.12 5.37 -20.65
N PRO A 112 4.87 6.38 -21.50
CA PRO A 112 4.13 7.59 -21.12
C PRO A 112 2.71 7.38 -20.59
N GLY A 113 2.03 6.32 -21.04
CA GLY A 113 0.68 5.94 -20.62
C GLY A 113 0.62 4.88 -19.52
N HIS A 114 1.68 4.72 -18.73
CA HIS A 114 1.67 3.76 -17.63
C HIS A 114 0.87 4.32 -16.45
N PHE A 115 -0.38 3.86 -16.32
CA PHE A 115 -1.36 4.36 -15.34
C PHE A 115 -0.80 4.41 -13.91
N GLU A 116 -0.24 3.29 -13.43
CA GLU A 116 0.24 3.18 -12.05
C GLU A 116 1.43 4.11 -11.77
N ALA A 117 2.31 4.34 -12.76
CA ALA A 117 3.45 5.23 -12.60
C ALA A 117 3.01 6.70 -12.60
N GLN A 118 2.03 7.07 -13.44
CA GLN A 118 1.41 8.40 -13.40
C GLN A 118 0.76 8.64 -12.04
N LEU A 119 -0.07 7.69 -11.58
CA LEU A 119 -0.73 7.76 -10.28
C LEU A 119 0.29 7.81 -9.13
N GLY A 120 1.33 6.98 -9.17
CA GLY A 120 2.41 6.98 -8.18
C GLY A 120 3.11 8.34 -8.08
N LEU A 121 3.43 8.96 -9.22
CA LEU A 121 4.03 10.30 -9.26
C LEU A 121 3.09 11.38 -8.71
N ILE A 122 1.80 11.29 -9.03
CA ILE A 122 0.76 12.21 -8.52
C ILE A 122 0.65 12.11 -6.99
N LEU A 123 0.56 10.90 -6.46
CA LEU A 123 0.46 10.68 -5.01
C LEU A 123 1.76 11.06 -4.29
N LEU A 124 2.91 10.83 -4.93
CA LEU A 124 4.20 11.32 -4.44
C LEU A 124 4.23 12.85 -4.38
N ASN A 125 3.73 13.54 -5.41
CA ASN A 125 3.60 15.00 -5.41
C ASN A 125 2.75 15.50 -4.25
N GLN A 126 1.60 14.86 -4.00
CA GLN A 126 0.74 15.18 -2.87
C GLN A 126 1.51 15.04 -1.54
N LYS A 127 2.20 13.91 -1.33
CA LYS A 127 2.98 13.65 -0.10
C LYS A 127 4.16 14.62 0.07
N ASP A 128 4.81 14.96 -1.03
CA ASP A 128 5.93 15.90 -1.10
C ASP A 128 5.46 17.37 -1.19
N LYS A 129 4.17 17.63 -0.93
CA LYS A 129 3.54 18.97 -0.86
C LYS A 129 3.57 19.80 -2.16
N HIS A 130 3.79 19.14 -3.30
CA HIS A 130 3.65 19.72 -4.64
C HIS A 130 2.18 19.64 -5.08
N TYR A 131 1.33 20.38 -4.37
CA TYR A 131 -0.13 20.22 -4.45
C TYR A 131 -0.72 20.63 -5.81
N THR A 132 -0.11 21.61 -6.49
CA THR A 132 -0.58 22.05 -7.80
C THR A 132 -0.32 20.96 -8.84
N GLU A 133 0.92 20.46 -8.89
CA GLU A 133 1.33 19.38 -9.79
C GLU A 133 0.56 18.08 -9.51
N ALA A 134 0.25 17.79 -8.24
CA ALA A 134 -0.59 16.65 -7.89
C ALA A 134 -2.01 16.82 -8.45
N MET A 135 -2.65 17.97 -8.24
CA MET A 135 -4.03 18.21 -8.70
C MET A 135 -4.13 18.27 -10.23
N ASP A 136 -3.19 18.92 -10.90
CA ASP A 136 -3.14 18.96 -12.36
C ASP A 136 -2.93 17.56 -12.93
N GLY A 137 -2.03 16.78 -12.32
CA GLY A 137 -1.76 15.41 -12.70
C GLY A 137 -2.97 14.50 -12.54
N ILE A 138 -3.69 14.56 -11.41
CA ILE A 138 -4.87 13.70 -11.19
C ILE A 138 -6.05 14.09 -12.08
N ASN A 139 -6.22 15.37 -12.40
CA ASN A 139 -7.22 15.82 -13.37
C ASN A 139 -6.91 15.26 -14.76
N GLY A 140 -5.66 15.40 -15.22
CA GLY A 140 -5.22 14.81 -16.49
C GLY A 140 -5.36 13.27 -16.52
N LEU A 141 -5.07 12.59 -15.39
CA LEU A 141 -5.24 11.14 -15.30
C LEU A 141 -6.71 10.71 -15.43
N ILE A 142 -7.64 11.46 -14.82
CA ILE A 142 -9.08 11.20 -14.95
C ILE A 142 -9.57 11.47 -16.37
N GLU A 143 -9.07 12.52 -17.03
CA GLU A 143 -9.37 12.78 -18.44
C GLU A 143 -8.89 11.65 -19.36
N GLN A 144 -7.70 11.10 -19.09
CA GLN A 144 -7.14 9.98 -19.84
C GLN A 144 -7.88 8.65 -19.54
N TYR A 145 -8.33 8.45 -18.31
CA TYR A 145 -8.97 7.21 -17.83
C TYR A 145 -10.32 7.49 -17.11
N PRO A 146 -11.37 7.96 -17.82
CA PRO A 146 -12.61 8.43 -17.21
C PRO A 146 -13.46 7.34 -16.53
N THR A 147 -13.15 6.07 -16.77
CA THR A 147 -13.80 4.91 -16.15
C THR A 147 -13.02 4.36 -14.95
N SER A 148 -11.86 4.92 -14.61
CA SER A 148 -11.02 4.42 -13.52
C SER A 148 -11.56 4.81 -12.15
N ALA A 149 -12.14 3.85 -11.43
CA ALA A 149 -12.58 4.06 -10.04
C ALA A 149 -11.43 4.52 -9.13
N VAL A 150 -10.24 3.97 -9.34
CA VAL A 150 -9.02 4.29 -8.57
C VAL A 150 -8.62 5.76 -8.74
N ALA A 151 -8.70 6.31 -9.95
CA ALA A 151 -8.33 7.71 -10.19
C ALA A 151 -9.28 8.68 -9.46
N TYR A 152 -10.59 8.42 -9.50
CA TYR A 152 -11.57 9.20 -8.74
C TYR A 152 -11.35 9.08 -7.23
N ALA A 153 -11.13 7.87 -6.71
CA ALA A 153 -10.87 7.67 -5.29
C ALA A 153 -9.56 8.36 -4.82
N ALA A 154 -8.53 8.37 -5.68
CA ALA A 154 -7.28 9.08 -5.40
C ALA A 154 -7.50 10.59 -5.33
N ARG A 155 -8.23 11.18 -6.28
CA ARG A 155 -8.56 12.61 -6.23
C ARG A 155 -9.41 12.95 -5.00
N ALA A 156 -10.40 12.12 -4.69
CA ALA A 156 -11.22 12.28 -3.49
C ALA A 156 -10.39 12.31 -2.21
N GLY A 157 -9.41 11.42 -2.07
CA GLY A 157 -8.49 11.43 -0.92
C GLY A 157 -7.64 12.70 -0.85
N MET A 158 -7.13 13.18 -1.99
CA MET A 158 -6.38 14.44 -2.06
C MET A 158 -7.23 15.66 -1.70
N GLU A 159 -8.49 15.69 -2.13
CA GLU A 159 -9.48 16.73 -1.81
C GLU A 159 -9.86 16.69 -0.32
N GLU A 160 -10.04 15.49 0.24
CA GLU A 160 -10.34 15.29 1.65
C GLU A 160 -9.20 15.78 2.55
N GLU A 161 -7.94 15.48 2.22
CA GLU A 161 -6.76 16.00 2.92
C GLU A 161 -6.72 17.53 2.95
N ARG A 162 -7.30 18.17 1.92
CA ARG A 162 -7.40 19.63 1.79
C ARG A 162 -8.67 20.21 2.40
N GLY A 163 -9.53 19.39 3.01
CA GLY A 163 -10.80 19.81 3.60
C GLY A 163 -11.90 20.14 2.57
N LEU A 164 -11.71 19.78 1.29
CA LEU A 164 -12.69 19.99 0.23
C LEU A 164 -13.74 18.88 0.23
N LEU A 165 -14.42 18.72 1.36
CA LEU A 165 -15.23 17.53 1.66
C LEU A 165 -16.38 17.29 0.69
N ILE A 166 -16.96 18.35 0.12
CA ILE A 166 -18.06 18.23 -0.87
C ILE A 166 -17.54 17.63 -2.18
N LEU A 167 -16.34 18.02 -2.62
CA LEU A 167 -15.72 17.45 -3.82
C LEU A 167 -15.31 16.00 -3.56
N ALA A 168 -14.70 15.73 -2.40
CA ALA A 168 -14.32 14.37 -2.02
C ALA A 168 -15.54 13.42 -1.97
N GLU A 169 -16.68 13.89 -1.46
CA GLU A 169 -17.94 13.13 -1.48
C GLU A 169 -18.39 12.79 -2.90
N TYR A 170 -18.32 13.77 -3.82
CA TYR A 170 -18.66 13.58 -5.22
C TYR A 170 -17.75 12.53 -5.86
N ASP A 171 -16.44 12.65 -5.70
CA ASP A 171 -15.48 11.75 -6.34
C ASP A 171 -15.48 10.35 -5.74
N TYR A 172 -15.64 10.19 -4.42
CA TYR A 172 -15.89 8.86 -3.85
C TYR A 172 -17.18 8.25 -4.37
N THR A 173 -18.22 9.05 -4.62
CA THR A 173 -19.44 8.56 -5.27
C THR A 173 -19.16 8.10 -6.70
N GLN A 174 -18.36 8.85 -7.46
CA GLN A 174 -17.92 8.44 -8.80
C GLN A 174 -17.11 7.14 -8.77
N ALA A 175 -16.23 6.97 -7.77
CA ALA A 175 -15.46 5.73 -7.57
C ALA A 175 -16.38 4.54 -7.27
N ILE A 176 -17.31 4.68 -6.33
CA ILE A 176 -18.29 3.63 -5.98
C ILE A 176 -19.18 3.25 -7.16
N MET A 177 -19.58 4.22 -8.00
CA MET A 177 -20.38 3.92 -9.21
C MET A 177 -19.60 3.06 -10.23
N ARG A 178 -18.28 3.21 -10.29
CA ARG A 178 -17.41 2.48 -11.23
C ARG A 178 -16.97 1.12 -10.69
N ASP A 179 -16.77 1.03 -9.38
CA ASP A 179 -16.46 -0.22 -8.68
C ASP A 179 -17.32 -0.33 -7.40
N PRO A 180 -18.56 -0.83 -7.53
CA PRO A 180 -19.50 -0.90 -6.41
C PRO A 180 -19.16 -1.98 -5.38
N ASN A 181 -18.25 -2.90 -5.73
CA ASN A 181 -17.85 -3.99 -4.83
C ASN A 181 -16.66 -3.61 -3.95
N ASN A 182 -15.98 -2.50 -4.27
CA ASN A 182 -14.88 -2.00 -3.47
C ASN A 182 -15.39 -1.29 -2.22
N THR A 183 -15.28 -1.99 -1.10
CA THR A 183 -15.79 -1.52 0.19
C THR A 183 -14.96 -0.39 0.77
N ASP A 184 -13.69 -0.25 0.36
CA ASP A 184 -12.82 0.82 0.85
C ASP A 184 -13.36 2.18 0.41
N TYR A 185 -13.85 2.32 -0.83
CA TYR A 185 -14.44 3.59 -1.29
C TYR A 185 -15.69 3.98 -0.49
N ILE A 186 -16.50 3.00 -0.09
CA ILE A 186 -17.67 3.23 0.77
C ILE A 186 -17.21 3.67 2.16
N ILE A 187 -16.20 3.01 2.73
CA ILE A 187 -15.63 3.37 4.03
C ILE A 187 -15.07 4.81 3.99
N GLN A 188 -14.32 5.16 2.97
CA GLN A 188 -13.77 6.52 2.85
C GLN A 188 -14.88 7.57 2.69
N ARG A 189 -15.93 7.28 1.91
CA ARG A 189 -17.08 8.20 1.81
C ARG A 189 -17.82 8.36 3.15
N ILE A 190 -17.91 7.30 3.96
CA ILE A 190 -18.44 7.39 5.33
C ILE A 190 -17.62 8.37 6.17
N GLU A 191 -16.29 8.29 6.12
CA GLU A 191 -15.42 9.21 6.85
C GLU A 191 -15.58 10.66 6.38
N VAL A 192 -15.69 10.87 5.07
CA VAL A 192 -16.04 12.19 4.50
C VAL A 192 -17.40 12.68 5.04
N TYR A 193 -18.43 11.82 5.07
CA TYR A 193 -19.73 12.18 5.65
C TYR A 193 -19.64 12.54 7.14
N ARG A 194 -18.83 11.82 7.93
CA ARG A 194 -18.60 12.13 9.34
C ARG A 194 -17.93 13.49 9.51
N LYS A 195 -16.90 13.80 8.72
CA LYS A 195 -16.25 15.13 8.72
C LYS A 195 -17.22 16.25 8.37
N GLN A 196 -18.20 15.98 7.50
CA GLN A 196 -19.29 16.90 7.17
C GLN A 196 -20.47 16.91 8.16
N LYS A 197 -20.45 16.08 9.21
CA LYS A 197 -21.58 15.85 10.15
C LYS A 197 -22.86 15.34 9.46
N LYS A 198 -22.73 14.68 8.31
CA LYS A 198 -23.80 14.03 7.53
C LYS A 198 -24.06 12.59 8.03
N TYR A 199 -24.44 12.46 9.29
CA TYR A 199 -24.53 11.16 9.97
C TYR A 199 -25.56 10.20 9.36
N GLU A 200 -26.66 10.71 8.81
CA GLU A 200 -27.68 9.87 8.18
C GLU A 200 -27.20 9.26 6.87
N GLN A 201 -26.42 9.99 6.08
CA GLN A 201 -25.73 9.48 4.90
C GLN A 201 -24.72 8.40 5.29
N ALA A 202 -23.88 8.67 6.30
CA ALA A 202 -22.92 7.70 6.83
C ALA A 202 -23.59 6.39 7.30
N LYS A 203 -24.73 6.48 8.00
CA LYS A 203 -25.49 5.29 8.43
C LYS A 203 -26.03 4.47 7.26
N ARG A 204 -26.43 5.12 6.15
CA ARG A 204 -26.87 4.43 4.93
C ARG A 204 -25.73 3.66 4.28
N ASP A 205 -24.56 4.27 4.15
CA ASP A 205 -23.37 3.60 3.60
C ASP A 205 -22.90 2.45 4.52
N ALA A 206 -22.95 2.63 5.84
CA ALA A 206 -22.67 1.55 6.78
C ALA A 206 -23.68 0.39 6.68
N ALA A 207 -24.94 0.67 6.33
CA ALA A 207 -25.92 -0.37 6.06
C ALA A 207 -25.63 -1.12 4.76
N LEU A 208 -25.09 -0.44 3.74
CA LEU A 208 -24.60 -1.08 2.52
C LEU A 208 -23.44 -2.05 2.82
N LEU A 209 -22.45 -1.62 3.60
CA LEU A 209 -21.34 -2.47 4.03
C LEU A 209 -21.83 -3.73 4.77
N ARG A 210 -22.82 -3.59 5.66
CA ARG A 210 -23.41 -4.74 6.36
C ARG A 210 -24.10 -5.73 5.41
N LYS A 211 -24.77 -5.24 4.36
CA LYS A 211 -25.34 -6.10 3.32
C LYS A 211 -24.26 -6.86 2.53
N MET A 212 -23.06 -6.27 2.43
CA MET A 212 -21.88 -6.90 1.81
C MET A 212 -21.10 -7.80 2.79
N GLY A 213 -21.61 -8.01 4.01
CA GLY A 213 -20.97 -8.86 5.02
C GLY A 213 -19.90 -8.17 5.86
N ILE A 214 -19.71 -6.86 5.70
CA ILE A 214 -18.74 -6.08 6.48
C ILE A 214 -19.44 -5.41 7.66
N ALA A 215 -19.04 -5.80 8.87
CA ALA A 215 -19.51 -5.14 10.09
C ALA A 215 -18.87 -3.75 10.19
N TYR A 216 -19.70 -2.71 10.07
CA TYR A 216 -19.27 -1.32 10.21
C TYR A 216 -20.28 -0.54 11.08
N ARG A 217 -19.77 0.23 12.05
CA ARG A 217 -20.55 1.05 12.99
C ARG A 217 -20.19 2.52 12.84
N VAL A 218 -21.21 3.38 12.72
CA VAL A 218 -21.05 4.83 12.72
C VAL A 218 -21.37 5.35 14.11
N GLU A 219 -20.42 6.08 14.71
CA GLU A 219 -20.60 6.80 15.97
C GLU A 219 -21.01 8.25 15.68
N ASN A 220 -21.90 8.81 16.50
CA ASN A 220 -22.39 10.19 16.39
C ASN A 220 -21.34 11.19 16.91
#